data_AF-A0A1H7LIL1-F1
#
_entry.id   AF-A0A1H7LIL1-F1
#
_cell.length_a   1.000
_cell.length_b   1.000
_cell.length_c   1.000
_cell.angle_alpha   90.00
_cell.angle_beta   90.00
_cell.angle_gamma   90.00
#
_symmetry.space_group_name_H-M   'P 1'
#
loop_
_entity.id
_entity.type
_entity.pdbx_description
1 polymer ?
#
loop_
_entity_poly.entity_id
_entity_poly.type
_entity_poly.pdbx_seq_one_letter_code
_entity_poly.pdbx_strand_id
1 'polypeptide(L)'
;MRIKFFLTIFFLAFSSPSIATEKDYKLCTIGGYFSGTHDKFLSGLAAHIAQKKNVFGTPICNAAWENAFRIGEKLYKTGRVQEQAEGEIIQQAAAFSAKVYDAISARIDF
;
A
#
# COMPACT_ATOMS: atom_id res chain seq x y z
N MET A 1 4.78 9.94 48.89
CA MET A 1 4.06 9.13 47.87
C MET A 1 3.21 10.01 46.94
N ARG A 2 3.79 10.93 46.17
CA ARG A 2 3.03 11.80 45.24
C ARG A 2 3.57 11.89 43.81
N ILE A 3 4.78 11.39 43.57
CA ILE A 3 5.45 11.44 42.25
C ILE A 3 5.06 10.23 41.36
N LYS A 4 4.61 9.11 41.95
CA LYS A 4 4.25 7.90 41.19
C LYS A 4 2.92 8.00 40.43
N PHE A 5 2.06 8.97 40.77
CA PHE A 5 0.73 9.11 40.16
C PHE A 5 0.76 9.95 38.86
N PHE A 6 1.73 10.85 38.72
CA PHE A 6 1.88 11.68 37.52
C PHE A 6 2.46 10.93 36.32
N LEU A 7 3.26 9.88 36.55
CA LEU A 7 3.83 9.05 35.48
C LEU A 7 2.78 8.15 34.80
N THR A 8 1.71 7.77 35.51
CA THR A 8 0.67 6.88 34.97
C THR A 8 -0.26 7.62 34.00
N ILE A 9 -0.46 8.92 34.19
CA ILE A 9 -1.35 9.74 33.35
C ILE A 9 -0.68 10.09 32.00
N PHE A 10 0.65 10.26 31.96
CA PHE A 10 1.35 10.59 30.72
C PHE A 10 1.39 9.44 29.71
N PHE A 11 1.35 8.18 30.17
CA PHE A 11 1.32 7.00 29.29
C PHE A 11 -0.05 6.73 28.66
N LEU A 12 -1.15 7.25 29.25
CA LEU A 12 -2.51 7.09 28.71
C LEU A 12 -2.84 8.10 27.60
N ALA A 13 -2.03 9.16 27.44
CA ALA A 13 -2.23 10.14 26.36
C ALA A 13 -1.61 9.73 25.02
N PHE A 14 -0.75 8.69 25.00
CA PHE A 14 -0.07 8.22 23.78
C PHE A 14 -0.65 6.92 23.19
N SER A 15 -1.68 6.33 23.79
CA SER A 15 -2.33 5.12 23.29
C SER A 15 -3.43 5.44 22.26
N SER A 16 -3.06 6.12 21.17
CA SER A 16 -3.87 6.11 19.94
C SER A 16 -3.08 5.43 18.83
N PRO A 17 -3.04 4.09 18.77
CA PRO A 17 -2.75 3.46 17.50
C PRO A 17 -4.02 3.63 16.66
N SER A 18 -4.01 4.61 15.76
CA SER A 18 -4.79 4.52 14.52
C SER A 18 -4.51 3.14 13.97
N ILE A 19 -5.47 2.23 14.13
CA ILE A 19 -5.46 0.93 13.46
C ILE A 19 -5.67 1.26 11.98
N ALA A 20 -4.60 1.66 11.30
CA ALA A 20 -4.51 1.61 9.86
C ALA A 20 -4.84 0.15 9.51
N THR A 21 -6.03 -0.05 8.95
CA THR A 21 -6.55 -1.39 8.79
C THR A 21 -5.65 -2.11 7.78
N GLU A 22 -5.49 -3.42 7.89
CA GLU A 22 -4.69 -4.23 6.96
C GLU A 22 -4.99 -3.92 5.48
N LYS A 23 -6.25 -3.55 5.17
CA LYS A 23 -6.68 -3.10 3.84
C LYS A 23 -6.05 -1.79 3.37
N ASP A 24 -5.71 -0.87 4.27
CA ASP A 24 -5.09 0.40 3.90
C ASP A 24 -3.64 0.19 3.47
N TYR A 25 -2.94 -0.78 4.05
CA TYR A 25 -1.58 -1.16 3.64
C TYR A 25 -1.51 -1.89 2.31
N LYS A 26 -2.62 -2.50 1.84
CA LYS A 26 -2.69 -3.12 0.50
C LYS A 26 -2.37 -2.13 -0.62
N LEU A 27 -2.68 -0.85 -0.45
CA LEU A 27 -2.35 0.18 -1.43
C LEU A 27 -0.85 0.36 -1.60
N CYS A 28 -0.07 0.15 -0.54
CA CYS A 28 1.39 0.24 -0.59
C CYS A 28 1.98 -0.95 -1.36
N THR A 29 1.44 -2.15 -1.15
CA THR A 29 1.78 -3.33 -1.94
C THR A 29 1.45 -3.13 -3.42
N ILE A 30 0.23 -2.65 -3.74
CA ILE A 30 -0.20 -2.41 -5.11
C ILE A 30 0.68 -1.33 -5.78
N GLY A 31 0.92 -0.22 -5.10
CA GLY A 31 1.74 0.88 -5.61
C GLY A 31 3.19 0.49 -5.83
N GLY A 32 3.76 -0.30 -4.92
CA GLY A 32 5.09 -0.88 -5.05
C GLY A 32 5.19 -1.81 -6.26
N TYR A 33 4.23 -2.73 -6.43
CA TYR A 33 4.17 -3.62 -7.58
C TYR A 33 4.17 -2.85 -8.91
N PHE A 34 3.27 -1.89 -9.08
CA PHE A 34 3.20 -1.08 -10.30
C PHE A 34 4.45 -0.21 -10.52
N SER A 35 5.08 0.26 -9.42
CA SER A 35 6.37 0.95 -9.51
C SER A 35 7.45 0.03 -10.07
N GLY A 36 7.46 -1.24 -9.66
CA GLY A 36 8.40 -2.26 -10.12
C GLY A 36 8.18 -2.67 -11.58
N THR A 37 6.92 -2.69 -12.04
CA THR A 37 6.57 -2.93 -13.45
C THR A 37 6.63 -1.67 -14.33
N HIS A 38 7.14 -0.56 -13.80
CA HIS A 38 7.25 0.74 -14.47
C HIS A 38 5.92 1.41 -14.88
N ASP A 39 4.78 0.99 -14.32
CA ASP A 39 3.51 1.66 -14.50
C ASP A 39 3.39 2.85 -13.52
N LYS A 40 3.88 4.01 -13.98
CA LYS A 40 3.90 5.24 -13.17
C LYS A 40 2.50 5.75 -12.83
N PHE A 41 1.51 5.51 -13.70
CA PHE A 41 0.15 6.02 -13.49
C PHE A 41 -0.53 5.28 -12.34
N LEU A 42 -0.58 3.95 -12.41
CA LEU A 42 -1.23 3.15 -11.38
C LEU A 42 -0.43 3.17 -10.07
N SER A 43 0.89 3.20 -10.15
CA SER A 43 1.76 3.38 -8.98
C SER A 43 1.51 4.72 -8.27
N GLY A 44 1.49 5.82 -9.03
CA GLY A 44 1.22 7.15 -8.50
C GLY A 44 -0.19 7.29 -7.91
N LEU A 45 -1.20 6.70 -8.56
CA LEU A 45 -2.56 6.69 -8.05
C LEU A 45 -2.67 5.92 -6.73
N ALA A 46 -2.06 4.73 -6.63
CA ALA A 46 -2.05 3.96 -5.40
C ALA A 46 -1.34 4.70 -4.26
N ALA A 47 -0.20 5.35 -4.54
CA ALA A 47 0.51 6.20 -3.58
C ALA A 47 -0.37 7.37 -3.11
N HIS A 48 -1.07 8.04 -4.03
CA HIS A 48 -1.97 9.14 -3.69
C HIS A 48 -3.09 8.69 -2.75
N ILE A 49 -3.72 7.53 -3.02
CA ILE A 49 -4.77 6.99 -2.16
C ILE A 49 -4.21 6.58 -0.79
N ALA A 50 -3.02 5.95 -0.75
CA ALA A 50 -2.33 5.62 0.49
C ALA A 50 -2.00 6.87 1.32
N GLN A 51 -1.60 7.96 0.66
CA GLN A 51 -1.33 9.24 1.30
C GLN A 51 -2.61 9.84 1.87
N LYS A 52 -3.73 9.83 1.12
CA LYS A 52 -5.04 10.29 1.60
C LYS A 52 -5.55 9.50 2.81
N LYS A 53 -5.14 8.24 2.95
CA LYS A 53 -5.43 7.38 4.10
C LYS A 53 -4.43 7.53 5.26
N ASN A 54 -3.44 8.42 5.15
CA ASN A 54 -2.38 8.64 6.14
C ASN A 54 -1.55 7.38 6.46
N VAL A 55 -1.44 6.45 5.51
CA VAL A 55 -0.61 5.24 5.66
C VAL A 55 0.68 5.30 4.85
N PHE A 56 0.74 6.15 3.84
CA PHE A 56 1.94 6.34 3.02
C PHE A 56 3.10 6.91 3.84
N GLY A 57 4.31 6.37 3.64
CA GLY A 57 5.51 6.76 4.38
C GLY A 57 5.68 6.12 5.75
N THR A 58 4.67 5.39 6.25
CA THR A 58 4.82 4.60 7.48
C THR A 58 5.79 3.43 7.26
N PRO A 59 6.48 2.92 8.29
CA PRO A 59 7.41 1.80 8.14
C PRO A 59 6.79 0.55 7.51
N ILE A 60 5.53 0.26 7.88
CA ILE A 60 4.78 -0.89 7.34
C ILE A 60 4.49 -0.70 5.84
N CYS A 61 4.05 0.51 5.45
CA CYS A 61 3.81 0.83 4.05
C CYS A 61 5.10 0.76 3.22
N ASN A 62 6.21 1.30 3.73
CA ASN A 62 7.49 1.30 3.02
C ASN A 62 8.01 -0.13 2.81
N ALA A 63 7.94 -0.99 3.83
CA ALA A 63 8.32 -2.39 3.70
C ALA A 63 7.43 -3.15 2.70
N ALA A 64 6.11 -2.92 2.75
CA ALA A 64 5.17 -3.50 1.80
C ALA A 64 5.44 -3.02 0.36
N TRP A 65 5.76 -1.75 0.19
CA TRP A 65 6.10 -1.13 -1.09
C TRP A 65 7.37 -1.73 -1.67
N GLU A 66 8.45 -1.80 -0.89
CA GLU A 66 9.75 -2.32 -1.32
C GLU A 66 9.67 -3.79 -1.72
N ASN A 67 8.99 -4.62 -0.92
CA ASN A 67 8.81 -6.03 -1.26
C ASN A 67 8.03 -6.20 -2.57
N ALA A 68 6.93 -5.46 -2.74
CA ALA A 68 6.14 -5.54 -3.96
C ALA A 68 6.87 -4.96 -5.19
N PHE A 69 7.68 -3.92 -5.01
CA PHE A 69 8.55 -3.37 -6.04
C PHE A 69 9.50 -4.42 -6.59
N ARG A 70 10.18 -5.16 -5.70
CA ARG A 70 11.08 -6.25 -6.10
C ARG A 70 10.35 -7.33 -6.93
N ILE A 71 9.13 -7.67 -6.54
CA ILE A 71 8.31 -8.65 -7.27
C ILE A 71 7.90 -8.12 -8.65
N GLY A 72 7.44 -6.87 -8.72
CA GLY A 72 7.12 -6.20 -10.00
C GLY A 72 8.33 -6.10 -10.92
N GLU A 73 9.49 -5.75 -10.39
CA GLU A 73 10.74 -5.65 -11.17
C GLU A 73 11.20 -7.02 -11.69
N LYS A 74 11.11 -8.06 -10.84
CA LYS A 74 11.39 -9.45 -11.22
C LYS A 74 10.45 -9.91 -12.34
N LEU A 75 9.15 -9.63 -12.21
CA LEU A 75 8.16 -9.98 -13.24
C LEU A 75 8.44 -9.23 -14.54
N TYR A 76 8.73 -7.94 -14.47
CA TYR A 76 9.07 -7.12 -15.64
C TYR A 76 10.29 -7.67 -16.39
N LYS A 77 11.34 -8.09 -15.66
CA LYS A 77 12.57 -8.64 -16.24
C LYS A 77 12.42 -10.07 -16.77
N THR A 78 11.65 -10.92 -16.10
CA THR A 78 11.64 -12.37 -16.35
C THR A 78 10.36 -12.92 -16.96
N GLY A 79 9.27 -12.16 -16.90
CA GLY A 79 7.93 -12.59 -17.32
C GLY A 79 7.33 -13.74 -16.50
N ARG A 80 7.93 -14.10 -15.36
CA ARG A 80 7.53 -15.28 -14.57
C ARG A 80 7.22 -14.92 -13.12
N VAL A 81 6.19 -15.59 -12.59
CA VAL A 81 5.80 -15.61 -11.18
C VAL A 81 6.24 -16.96 -10.62
N GLN A 82 7.00 -16.98 -9.52
CA GLN A 82 7.56 -18.21 -8.95
C GLN A 82 6.87 -18.64 -7.66
N GLU A 83 6.26 -17.72 -6.91
CA GLU A 83 5.70 -18.01 -5.59
C GLU A 83 4.20 -17.66 -5.48
N GLN A 84 3.46 -18.43 -4.70
CA GLN A 84 2.02 -18.21 -4.49
C GLN A 84 1.71 -16.83 -3.90
N ALA A 85 2.57 -16.33 -2.99
CA ALA A 85 2.45 -14.99 -2.43
C ALA A 85 2.67 -13.87 -3.47
N GLU A 86 3.53 -14.10 -4.48
CA GLU A 86 3.66 -13.18 -5.63
C GLU A 86 2.35 -13.15 -6.43
N GLY A 87 1.67 -14.30 -6.55
CA GLY A 87 0.38 -14.42 -7.22
C GLY A 87 -0.74 -13.58 -6.57
N GLU A 88 -0.81 -13.53 -5.24
CA GLU A 88 -1.79 -12.71 -4.54
C GLU A 88 -1.59 -11.22 -4.81
N ILE A 89 -0.35 -10.75 -4.85
CA ILE A 89 -0.01 -9.35 -5.15
C ILE A 89 -0.44 -9.00 -6.58
N ILE A 90 -0.20 -9.89 -7.54
CA ILE A 90 -0.61 -9.71 -8.93
C ILE A 90 -2.13 -9.67 -9.06
N GLN A 91 -2.86 -10.54 -8.37
CA GLN A 91 -4.32 -10.52 -8.37
C GLN A 91 -4.88 -9.22 -7.76
N GLN A 92 -4.29 -8.74 -6.66
CA GLN A 92 -4.68 -7.47 -6.05
C GLN A 92 -4.41 -6.29 -6.99
N ALA A 93 -3.25 -6.28 -7.65
CA ALA A 93 -2.89 -5.26 -8.63
C ALA A 93 -3.83 -5.28 -9.84
N ALA A 94 -4.17 -6.46 -10.37
CA ALA A 94 -5.12 -6.63 -11.48
C ALA A 94 -6.54 -6.17 -11.11
N ALA A 95 -7.01 -6.51 -9.91
CA ALA A 95 -8.31 -6.05 -9.43
C ALA A 95 -8.35 -4.53 -9.22
N PHE A 96 -7.23 -3.94 -8.80
CA PHE A 96 -7.09 -2.48 -8.67
C PHE A 96 -7.12 -1.80 -10.04
N SER A 97 -6.30 -2.25 -11.00
CA SER A 97 -6.23 -1.64 -12.33
C SER A 97 -7.57 -1.72 -13.06
N ALA A 98 -8.26 -2.86 -13.00
CA ALA A 98 -9.59 -3.03 -13.57
C ALA A 98 -10.56 -1.97 -13.06
N LYS A 99 -10.66 -1.79 -11.73
CA LYS A 99 -11.53 -0.75 -11.14
C LYS A 99 -11.18 0.67 -11.58
N VAL A 100 -9.89 0.96 -11.72
CA VAL A 100 -9.42 2.27 -12.17
C VAL A 100 -9.83 2.50 -13.62
N TYR A 101 -9.57 1.55 -14.51
CA TYR A 101 -9.91 1.67 -15.92
C TYR A 101 -11.41 1.68 -16.16
N ASP A 102 -12.20 0.89 -15.44
CA ASP A 102 -13.66 0.93 -15.51
C ASP A 102 -14.19 2.31 -15.11
N ALA A 103 -13.68 2.88 -14.01
CA ALA A 103 -14.11 4.18 -13.52
C ALA A 103 -13.73 5.33 -14.47
N ILE A 104 -12.55 5.26 -15.10
CA ILE A 104 -12.10 6.23 -16.08
C ILE A 104 -12.90 6.10 -17.37
N SER A 105 -13.06 4.89 -17.89
CA SER A 105 -13.77 4.63 -19.15
C SER A 105 -15.24 5.03 -19.08
N ALA A 106 -15.90 4.82 -17.93
CA ALA A 106 -17.28 5.27 -17.72
C ALA A 106 -17.46 6.80 -17.75
N ARG A 107 -16.36 7.57 -17.76
CA ARG A 107 -16.36 9.04 -17.73
C ARG A 107 -15.79 9.66 -19.02
N ILE A 108 -15.29 8.84 -19.94
CA ILE A 108 -14.77 9.28 -21.23
C ILE A 108 -15.81 8.93 -22.30
N ASP A 109 -16.44 9.95 -22.88
CA ASP A 109 -17.11 9.82 -24.17
C ASP A 109 -16.09 10.05 -25.28
N PHE A 110 -16.00 9.11 -26.22
CA PHE A 110 -15.21 9.24 -27.45
C PHE A 110 -16.04 9.86 -28.58
#